data_AF-A0A957URL4-F1
#
_entry.id   AF-A0A957URL4-F1
#
_cell.length_a   1.000
_cell.length_b   1.000
_cell.length_c   1.000
_cell.angle_alpha   90.00
_cell.angle_beta   90.00
_cell.angle_gamma   90.00
#
_symmetry.space_group_name_H-M   'P 1'
#
loop_
_entity.id
_entity.type
_entity.pdbx_description
1 polymer ?
#
loop_
_entity_poly.entity_id
_entity_poly.type
_entity_poly.pdbx_seq_one_letter_code
_entity_poly.pdbx_strand_id
1 'polypeptide(L)'
;MHVALNAQLLSAEASYRAAGVSKYSYHLLRALNNAADGAENIRFTAFVPASAAALVAADLANQQPFVSPVTGKKAVMHVGLEPTALPVQRPLIRIGWEQFCLPRRLAQIEA
;
A
#
# COMPACT_ATOMS: atom_id res chain seq x y z
N MET A 1 -15.80 4.74 3.62
CA MET A 1 -15.45 3.90 2.46
C MET A 1 -14.11 3.23 2.73
N HIS A 2 -13.95 1.95 2.42
CA HIS A 2 -12.66 1.24 2.57
C HIS A 2 -12.13 0.89 1.17
N VAL A 3 -10.90 1.32 0.86
CA VAL A 3 -10.22 1.01 -0.40
C VAL A 3 -9.04 0.09 -0.12
N ALA A 4 -9.04 -1.07 -0.76
CA ALA A 4 -7.94 -2.00 -0.71
C ALA A 4 -7.04 -1.86 -1.95
N LEU A 5 -5.73 -1.83 -1.73
CA LEU A 5 -4.72 -1.73 -2.78
C LEU A 5 -3.96 -3.04 -2.87
N ASN A 6 -3.91 -3.62 -4.07
CA ASN A 6 -3.01 -4.72 -4.35
C ASN A 6 -1.64 -4.16 -4.73
N ALA A 7 -0.70 -4.18 -3.79
CA ALA A 7 0.67 -3.70 -3.97
C ALA A 7 1.70 -4.85 -3.96
N GLN A 8 1.28 -6.06 -4.36
CA GLN A 8 2.11 -7.28 -4.37
C GLN A 8 3.29 -7.23 -5.34
N LEU A 9 3.33 -6.24 -6.24
CA LEU A 9 4.44 -5.99 -7.16
C LEU A 9 5.53 -5.09 -6.56
N LEU A 10 5.38 -4.64 -5.32
CA LEU A 10 6.46 -3.95 -4.61
C LEU A 10 7.66 -4.89 -4.45
N SER A 11 8.82 -4.38 -4.82
CA SER A 11 10.09 -5.07 -4.66
C SER A 11 11.09 -4.15 -3.98
N ALA A 12 11.80 -4.69 -2.99
CA ALA A 12 12.93 -4.05 -2.35
C ALA A 12 14.27 -4.34 -3.07
N GLU A 13 14.26 -5.19 -4.11
CA GLU A 13 15.45 -5.56 -4.85
C GLU A 13 15.84 -4.48 -5.86
N ALA A 14 17.14 -4.21 -6.01
CA ALA A 14 17.67 -3.32 -7.03
C ALA A 14 17.77 -4.02 -8.40
N SER A 15 16.62 -4.31 -9.02
CA SER A 15 16.55 -4.92 -10.36
C SER A 15 15.70 -4.08 -11.32
N TYR A 16 15.80 -4.34 -12.64
CA TYR A 16 14.96 -3.68 -13.65
C TYR A 16 13.46 -3.77 -13.33
N ARG A 17 13.04 -4.89 -12.73
CA ARG A 17 11.66 -5.14 -12.29
C ARG A 17 11.20 -4.16 -11.18
N ALA A 18 12.12 -3.55 -10.45
CA ALA A 18 11.85 -2.57 -9.41
C ALA A 18 11.76 -1.12 -9.92
N ALA A 19 12.15 -0.82 -11.16
CA ALA A 19 12.20 0.55 -11.66
C ALA A 19 10.84 1.11 -12.14
N GLY A 20 9.87 0.24 -12.43
CA GLY A 20 8.54 0.61 -12.96
C GLY A 20 7.45 0.60 -11.89
N VAL A 21 6.51 -0.36 -12.01
CA VAL A 21 5.30 -0.48 -11.18
C VAL A 21 5.61 -0.47 -9.68
N SER A 22 6.73 -1.08 -9.24
CA SER A 22 7.14 -1.05 -7.84
C SER A 22 7.33 0.38 -7.32
N LYS A 23 8.08 1.24 -8.04
CA LYS A 23 8.28 2.65 -7.65
C LYS A 23 6.96 3.42 -7.66
N TYR A 24 6.11 3.19 -8.65
CA TYR A 24 4.81 3.86 -8.70
C TYR A 24 3.95 3.47 -7.50
N SER A 25 3.81 2.18 -7.22
CA SER A 25 3.09 1.68 -6.04
C SER A 25 3.67 2.26 -4.75
N TYR A 26 5.00 2.30 -4.62
CA TYR A 26 5.66 2.89 -3.45
C TYR A 26 5.31 4.37 -3.26
N HIS A 27 5.48 5.18 -4.30
CA HIS A 27 5.17 6.61 -4.24
C HIS A 27 3.68 6.88 -4.06
N LEU A 28 2.80 6.03 -4.62
CA LEU A 28 1.37 6.10 -4.38
C LEU A 28 1.04 5.85 -2.91
N LEU A 29 1.59 4.80 -2.29
CA LEU A 29 1.37 4.54 -0.85
C LEU A 29 1.84 5.72 0.00
N ARG A 30 2.98 6.32 -0.33
CA ARG A 30 3.50 7.53 0.33
C ARG A 30 2.60 8.75 0.16
N ALA A 31 2.04 8.95 -1.03
CA ALA A 31 1.11 10.05 -1.29
C ALA A 31 -0.21 9.85 -0.54
N LEU A 32 -0.74 8.62 -0.53
CA LEU A 32 -1.98 8.29 0.17
C LEU A 32 -1.82 8.38 1.70
N ASN A 33 -0.66 8.02 2.24
CA ASN A 33 -0.33 8.17 3.67
C ASN A 33 -0.25 9.65 4.13
N ASN A 34 -0.35 10.58 3.18
CA ASN A 34 -0.28 12.02 3.39
C ASN A 34 -1.43 12.77 2.70
N ALA A 35 -2.52 12.10 2.31
CA ALA A 35 -3.65 12.81 1.72
C ALA A 35 -4.40 13.61 2.81
N ALA A 36 -4.44 14.95 2.65
CA ALA A 36 -5.01 15.87 3.64
C ALA A 36 -6.48 16.22 3.39
N ASP A 37 -6.90 16.27 2.12
CA ASP A 37 -8.14 16.93 1.73
C ASP A 37 -9.16 15.92 1.16
N GLY A 38 -10.40 15.98 1.65
CA GLY A 38 -11.54 15.21 1.10
C GLY A 38 -11.55 13.70 1.40
N ALA A 39 -10.52 13.18 2.06
CA ALA A 39 -10.36 11.74 2.32
C ALA A 39 -10.62 11.33 3.78
N GLU A 40 -11.18 12.22 4.62
CA GLU A 40 -11.37 12.00 6.07
C GLU A 40 -12.19 10.73 6.39
N ASN A 41 -13.05 10.27 5.46
CA ASN A 41 -13.87 9.07 5.61
C ASN A 41 -13.42 7.89 4.72
N ILE A 42 -12.19 7.93 4.20
CA ILE A 42 -11.60 6.86 3.38
C ILE A 42 -10.51 6.16 4.18
N ARG A 43 -10.63 4.84 4.33
CA ARG A 43 -9.58 3.99 4.88
C ARG A 43 -8.86 3.29 3.74
N PHE A 44 -7.53 3.24 3.79
CA PHE A 44 -6.73 2.49 2.83
C PHE A 44 -6.02 1.32 3.51
N THR A 45 -6.09 0.15 2.88
CA THR A 45 -5.30 -1.03 3.24
C THR A 45 -4.52 -1.50 2.02
N ALA A 46 -3.21 -1.66 2.13
CA ALA A 46 -2.36 -2.16 1.06
C ALA A 46 -1.84 -3.56 1.37
N PHE A 47 -2.11 -4.50 0.48
CA PHE A 47 -1.51 -5.83 0.51
C PHE A 47 -0.12 -5.77 -0.13
N VAL A 48 0.91 -6.00 0.67
CA VAL A 48 2.32 -5.86 0.27
C VAL A 48 3.07 -7.17 0.46
N PRO A 49 4.12 -7.47 -0.33
CA PRO A 49 4.95 -8.65 -0.09
C PRO A 49 5.66 -8.51 1.26
N ALA A 50 5.74 -9.59 2.03
CA ALA A 50 6.40 -9.58 3.34
C ALA A 50 7.85 -9.05 3.26
N SER A 51 8.55 -9.33 2.17
CA SER A 51 9.91 -8.85 1.91
C SER A 51 10.04 -7.33 1.77
N ALA A 52 8.96 -6.62 1.45
CA ALA A 52 8.94 -5.16 1.31
C ALA A 52 8.21 -4.45 2.46
N ALA A 53 7.38 -5.18 3.21
CA ALA A 53 6.47 -4.62 4.21
C ALA A 53 7.18 -3.77 5.28
N ALA A 54 8.26 -4.29 5.87
CA ALA A 54 8.97 -3.58 6.94
C ALA A 54 9.61 -2.28 6.45
N LEU A 55 10.19 -2.28 5.25
CA LEU A 55 10.82 -1.09 4.67
C LEU A 55 9.78 -0.01 4.35
N VAL A 56 8.65 -0.41 3.76
CA VAL A 56 7.55 0.52 3.48
C VAL A 56 6.96 1.06 4.79
N ALA A 57 6.71 0.20 5.77
CA ALA A 57 6.19 0.61 7.08
C ALA A 57 7.10 1.64 7.75
N ALA A 58 8.42 1.41 7.73
CA ALA A 58 9.39 2.34 8.28
C ALA A 58 9.40 3.69 7.54
N ASP A 59 9.32 3.71 6.21
CA ASP A 59 9.23 4.99 5.47
C ASP A 59 7.91 5.72 5.78
N LEU A 60 6.78 5.03 5.75
CA LEU A 60 5.47 5.63 6.04
C LEU A 60 5.39 6.21 7.46
N ALA A 61 5.99 5.52 8.45
CA ALA A 61 6.04 5.99 9.84
C ALA A 61 6.93 7.24 10.02
N ASN A 62 7.98 7.37 9.21
CA ASN A 62 8.92 8.50 9.27
C ASN A 62 8.50 9.68 8.38
N GLN A 63 7.41 9.56 7.63
CA GLN A 63 6.93 10.65 6.78
C GLN A 63 6.44 11.82 7.62
N GLN A 64 6.93 13.02 7.27
CA GLN A 64 6.37 14.25 7.80
C GLN A 64 4.96 14.42 7.26
N PRO A 65 3.98 14.73 8.13
CA PRO A 65 2.62 15.00 7.70
C PRO A 65 2.58 16.13 6.67
N PHE A 66 2.01 15.86 5.51
CA PHE A 66 1.80 16.87 4.49
C PHE A 66 0.82 17.94 5.01
N VAL A 67 1.14 19.21 4.79
CA VAL A 67 0.22 20.32 5.06
C VAL A 67 -0.27 20.85 3.73
N SER A 68 -1.58 20.80 3.50
CA SER A 68 -2.18 21.30 2.27
C SER A 68 -1.88 22.78 2.10
N PRO A 69 -1.28 23.21 0.97
CA PRO A 69 -0.98 24.62 0.72
C PRO A 69 -2.24 25.44 0.45
N VAL A 70 -3.36 24.78 0.14
CA VAL A 70 -4.65 25.43 -0.16
C VAL A 70 -5.47 25.59 1.11
N THR A 71 -5.59 24.53 1.92
CA THR A 71 -6.49 24.53 3.09
C THR A 71 -5.75 24.75 4.41
N GLY A 72 -4.42 24.63 4.44
CA GLY A 72 -3.62 24.64 5.66
C GLY A 72 -3.82 23.41 6.55
N LYS A 73 -4.66 22.45 6.15
CA LYS A 73 -4.92 21.23 6.92
C LYS A 73 -3.72 20.30 6.86
N LYS A 74 -3.41 19.72 8.02
CA LYS A 74 -2.41 18.67 8.16
C LYS A 74 -3.02 17.31 7.82
N ALA A 75 -2.41 16.59 6.88
CA ALA A 75 -2.76 15.22 6.56
C ALA A 75 -2.44 14.29 7.73
N VAL A 76 -3.38 13.40 8.05
CA VAL A 76 -3.16 12.35 9.07
C VAL A 76 -3.70 11.01 8.57
N MET A 77 -3.89 10.85 7.25
CA MET A 77 -4.46 9.62 6.73
C MET A 77 -3.40 8.52 6.68
N HIS A 78 -3.52 7.52 7.54
CA HIS A 78 -2.60 6.40 7.59
C HIS A 78 -3.05 5.27 6.65
N VAL A 79 -2.12 4.76 5.83
CA VAL A 79 -2.35 3.55 5.04
C VAL A 79 -1.99 2.32 5.86
N GLY A 80 -2.94 1.42 6.08
CA GLY A 80 -2.69 0.13 6.71
C GLY A 80 -1.90 -0.79 5.77
N LEU A 81 -0.96 -1.57 6.30
CA LEU A 81 -0.16 -2.52 5.54
C LEU A 81 -0.46 -3.96 5.97
N GLU A 82 -0.83 -4.80 5.02
CA GLU A 82 -1.13 -6.23 5.21
C GLU A 82 -0.06 -7.07 4.51
N PRO A 83 0.95 -7.57 5.24
CA PRO A 83 2.03 -8.35 4.64
C PRO A 83 1.53 -9.71 4.15
N THR A 84 1.96 -10.09 2.94
CA THR A 84 1.68 -11.39 2.34
C THR A 84 2.94 -12.24 2.35
N ALA A 85 2.88 -13.37 3.06
CA ALA A 85 4.01 -14.28 3.24
C ALA A 85 4.30 -15.16 2.02
N LEU A 86 3.37 -15.29 1.08
CA LEU A 86 3.59 -16.07 -0.13
C LEU A 86 4.59 -15.38 -1.07
N PRO A 87 5.37 -16.15 -1.86
CA PRO A 87 6.32 -15.61 -2.82
C PRO A 87 5.61 -15.09 -4.09
N VAL A 88 4.83 -14.02 -3.93
CA VAL A 88 4.02 -13.33 -4.95
C VAL A 88 4.86 -12.62 -6.03
N GLN A 89 6.18 -12.64 -5.91
CA GLN A 89 7.09 -12.26 -6.99
C GLN A 89 6.96 -13.23 -8.18
N ARG A 90 6.60 -14.50 -7.91
CA ARG A 90 6.31 -15.50 -8.94
C ARG A 90 4.89 -15.29 -9.49
N PRO A 91 4.71 -15.02 -10.80
CA PRO A 91 3.42 -14.63 -11.37
C PRO A 91 2.27 -15.58 -11.06
N LEU A 92 2.49 -16.89 -11.19
CA LEU A 92 1.43 -17.89 -10.95
C LEU A 92 0.96 -17.91 -9.49
N ILE A 93 1.88 -17.72 -8.54
CA ILE A 93 1.55 -17.69 -7.10
C ILE A 93 0.75 -16.43 -6.79
N ARG A 94 1.13 -15.29 -7.37
CA ARG A 94 0.38 -14.05 -7.22
C ARG A 94 -1.03 -14.17 -7.80
N ILE A 95 -1.17 -14.69 -9.02
CA ILE A 95 -2.49 -14.90 -9.65
C ILE A 95 -3.34 -15.81 -8.76
N GLY A 96 -2.79 -16.93 -8.28
CA GLY A 96 -3.51 -17.80 -7.35
C GLY A 96 -3.94 -17.06 -6.07
N TRP A 97 -3.05 -16.27 -5.46
CA TRP A 97 -3.40 -15.46 -4.30
C TRP A 97 -4.49 -14.42 -4.60
N GLU A 98 -4.42 -13.74 -5.74
CA GLU A 98 -5.42 -12.75 -6.18
C GLU A 98 -6.79 -13.39 -6.42
N GLN A 99 -6.83 -14.59 -6.98
CA GLN A 99 -8.10 -15.27 -7.26
C GLN A 99 -8.72 -15.93 -6.02
N PHE A 100 -7.91 -16.42 -5.07
CA PHE A 100 -8.42 -17.24 -3.96
C PHE A 100 -8.30 -16.61 -2.57
N CYS A 101 -7.23 -15.86 -2.31
CA CYS A 101 -6.97 -15.28 -0.98
C CYS A 101 -7.50 -13.84 -0.87
N LEU A 102 -7.28 -13.02 -1.90
CA LEU A 102 -7.68 -11.62 -1.90
C LEU A 102 -9.19 -11.44 -1.64
N PRO A 103 -10.12 -12.16 -2.29
CA PRO A 103 -11.56 -11.98 -2.04
C PRO A 103 -11.94 -12.22 -0.58
N ARG A 104 -11.32 -13.22 0.06
CA ARG A 104 -11.54 -13.52 1.48
C ARG A 104 -11.00 -12.42 2.39
N ARG A 105 -9.82 -11.86 2.05
CA ARG A 105 -9.24 -10.74 2.80
C ARG A 105 -10.07 -9.46 2.65
N LEU A 106 -10.62 -9.21 1.46
CA LEU A 106 -11.54 -8.09 1.22
C LEU A 106 -12.80 -8.21 2.07
N ALA A 107 -13.42 -9.41 2.11
CA ALA A 107 -14.59 -9.65 2.96
C ALA A 107 -14.30 -9.43 4.46
N GLN A 108 -13.07 -9.68 4.92
CA GLN A 108 -12.68 -9.46 6.33
C GLN A 108 -12.50 -7.99 6.70
N ILE A 109 -12.19 -7.12 5.72
CA ILE A 109 -11.96 -5.69 5.97
C ILE A 109 -13.18 -4.82 5.65
N GLU A 110 -14.18 -5.38 4.97
CA GLU A 110 -15.51 -4.78 4.78
C GLU A 110 -16.46 -5.03 5.96
N ALA A 111 -16.22 -6.11 6.73
CA ALA A 111 -16.95 -6.43 7.96
C ALA A 111 -16.57 -5.53 9.13
#